data_AF-A0A482VVA9-F1
#
_entry.id   AF-A0A482VVA9-F1
#
_cell.length_a   1.000
_cell.length_b   1.000
_cell.length_c   1.000
_cell.angle_alpha   90.00
_cell.angle_beta   90.00
_cell.angle_gamma   90.00
#
_symmetry.space_group_name_H-M   'P 1'
#
loop_
_entity.id
_entity.type
_entity.pdbx_description
1 polymer ?
#
loop_
_entity_poly.entity_id
_entity_poly.type
_entity_poly.pdbx_seq_one_letter_code
_entity_poly.pdbx_strand_id
1 'polypeptide(L)'
;MGGSQSRTRKLTVENDDPTSVIKVSDDVVQRIKNSQEARPAPESSFQQQAPPQQPPLVQQPTFMYEPNVTSVQLRQVNIAELKKNDRYWENRLKCQQANHQKINEIMEAEYKKAVEEMEVPAASRTSSKALPPCQDSKKAVMKCYIENPHEPMKCAKVVQAFQQCVDTKRASLIANRG
;
A
#
# COMPACT_ATOMS: atom_id res chain seq x y z
N MET A 1 -7.97 -53.11 5.33
CA MET A 1 -6.71 -52.83 6.08
C MET A 1 -6.16 -51.51 5.55
N GLY A 2 -6.11 -50.35 6.20
CA GLY A 2 -6.56 -49.81 7.48
C GLY A 2 -6.26 -48.30 7.40
N GLY A 3 -7.27 -47.44 7.43
CA GLY A 3 -7.10 -45.98 7.35
C GLY A 3 -6.84 -45.40 8.72
N SER A 4 -5.56 -45.15 9.04
CA SER A 4 -5.16 -44.49 10.28
C SER A 4 -5.71 -43.06 10.29
N GLN A 5 -6.67 -42.78 11.17
CA GLN A 5 -7.28 -41.46 11.28
C GLN A 5 -6.30 -40.47 11.91
N SER A 6 -5.67 -39.65 11.08
CA SER A 6 -4.87 -38.51 11.55
C SER A 6 -5.82 -37.39 11.98
N ARG A 7 -6.06 -37.24 13.29
CA ARG A 7 -6.78 -36.08 13.86
C ARG A 7 -5.92 -34.83 13.69
N THR A 8 -6.26 -33.96 12.74
CA THR A 8 -5.59 -32.66 12.53
C THR A 8 -5.87 -31.73 13.72
N ARG A 9 -4.82 -31.42 14.50
CA ARG A 9 -4.91 -30.42 15.58
C ARG A 9 -4.98 -29.03 14.96
N LYS A 10 -5.99 -28.25 15.31
CA LYS A 10 -6.12 -26.84 14.90
C LYS A 10 -5.27 -25.97 15.82
N LEU A 11 -4.31 -25.25 15.26
CA LEU A 11 -3.49 -24.26 15.94
C LEU A 11 -3.93 -22.88 15.45
N THR A 12 -4.43 -22.03 16.35
CA THR A 12 -4.71 -20.62 16.10
C THR A 12 -3.54 -19.80 16.62
N VAL A 13 -2.86 -19.08 15.72
CA VAL A 13 -1.75 -18.18 16.06
C VAL A 13 -2.25 -16.75 15.90
N GLU A 14 -2.23 -15.99 16.99
CA GLU A 14 -2.54 -14.56 16.98
C GLU A 14 -1.32 -13.80 16.43
N ASN A 15 -1.54 -12.88 15.48
CA ASN A 15 -0.46 -12.15 14.81
C ASN A 15 -0.29 -10.76 15.45
N ASP A 16 0.74 -10.60 16.29
CA ASP A 16 1.02 -9.37 17.05
C ASP A 16 1.76 -8.27 16.25
N ASP A 17 1.95 -8.44 14.94
CA ASP A 17 2.64 -7.44 14.10
C ASP A 17 1.71 -6.26 13.71
N PRO A 18 2.10 -4.99 13.95
CA PRO A 18 1.27 -3.80 13.71
C PRO A 18 0.99 -3.55 12.21
N THR A 19 1.76 -4.18 11.32
CA THR A 19 1.60 -4.07 9.86
C THR A 19 0.66 -5.11 9.26
N SER A 20 0.10 -6.03 10.08
CA SER A 20 -0.82 -7.09 9.63
C SER A 20 -0.27 -8.05 8.57
N VAL A 21 1.06 -8.08 8.34
CA VAL A 21 1.73 -9.02 7.43
C VAL A 21 2.17 -10.26 8.21
N ILE A 22 1.76 -11.45 7.77
CA ILE A 22 2.19 -12.73 8.38
C ILE A 22 3.61 -13.03 7.93
N LYS A 23 4.59 -12.91 8.84
CA LYS A 23 6.00 -13.25 8.56
C LYS A 23 6.19 -14.76 8.69
N VAL A 24 6.58 -15.40 7.59
CA VAL A 24 6.91 -16.83 7.55
C VAL A 24 8.41 -16.97 7.32
N SER A 25 9.09 -17.88 8.00
CA SER A 25 10.53 -18.10 7.83
C SER A 25 10.85 -18.74 6.47
N ASP A 26 12.03 -18.41 5.93
CA ASP A 26 12.46 -18.89 4.59
C ASP A 26 12.50 -20.43 4.48
N ASP A 27 12.84 -21.13 5.56
CA ASP A 27 12.82 -22.60 5.63
C ASP A 27 11.41 -23.18 5.41
N VAL A 28 10.36 -22.51 5.90
CA VAL A 28 8.97 -22.94 5.73
C VAL A 28 8.54 -22.69 4.28
N VAL A 29 8.97 -21.57 3.70
CA VAL A 29 8.73 -21.25 2.28
C VAL A 29 9.38 -22.29 1.36
N GLN A 30 10.64 -22.67 1.64
CA GLN A 30 11.32 -23.73 0.89
C GLN A 30 10.60 -25.07 0.99
N ARG A 31 10.11 -25.43 2.17
CA ARG A 31 9.40 -26.71 2.38
C ARG A 31 8.07 -26.76 1.62
N ILE A 32 7.32 -25.65 1.60
CA ILE A 32 6.06 -25.55 0.84
C ILE A 32 6.33 -25.63 -0.67
N LYS A 33 7.36 -24.94 -1.15
CA LYS A 33 7.78 -25.00 -2.56
C LYS A 33 8.22 -26.42 -2.98
N ASN A 34 8.93 -27.14 -2.11
CA ASN A 34 9.42 -28.50 -2.39
C ASN A 34 8.40 -29.62 -2.09
N SER A 35 7.21 -29.31 -1.56
CA SER A 35 6.19 -30.33 -1.25
C SER A 35 5.36 -30.79 -2.46
N GLN A 36 5.61 -30.25 -3.66
CA GLN A 36 4.91 -30.64 -4.89
C GLN A 36 5.64 -31.68 -5.75
N GLU A 37 6.87 -32.09 -5.40
CA GLU A 37 7.55 -33.19 -6.08
C GLU A 37 7.48 -34.47 -5.23
N ALA A 38 6.81 -35.49 -5.77
CA ALA A 38 6.62 -36.79 -5.14
C ALA A 38 7.96 -37.42 -4.77
N ARG A 39 8.16 -37.68 -3.48
CA ARG A 39 9.37 -38.36 -2.98
C ARG A 39 9.18 -39.88 -3.09
N PRO A 40 10.13 -40.64 -3.67
CA PRO A 40 10.13 -42.09 -3.56
C PRO A 40 10.44 -42.52 -2.12
N ALA A 41 9.77 -43.57 -1.67
CA ALA A 41 9.88 -44.12 -0.32
C ALA A 41 11.26 -44.74 -0.08
N PRO A 42 11.92 -44.49 1.07
CA PRO A 42 13.03 -45.31 1.50
C PRO A 42 12.51 -46.58 2.16
N GLU A 43 12.83 -47.70 1.52
CA GLU A 43 12.78 -49.04 2.10
C GLU A 43 13.59 -49.06 3.40
N SER A 44 12.95 -49.46 4.50
CA SER A 44 13.64 -49.79 5.74
C SER A 44 13.18 -51.17 6.18
N SER A 45 14.01 -52.14 5.83
CA SER A 45 14.03 -53.49 6.35
C SER A 45 14.29 -53.45 7.86
N PHE A 46 13.29 -53.76 8.67
CA PHE A 46 13.52 -54.16 10.07
C PHE A 46 12.99 -55.58 10.26
N GLN A 47 13.95 -56.44 10.60
CA GLN A 47 13.80 -57.87 10.82
C GLN A 47 12.88 -58.15 12.02
N GLN A 48 12.12 -59.24 11.87
CA GLN A 48 11.28 -59.84 12.90
C GLN A 48 12.12 -60.33 14.09
N GLN A 49 11.72 -59.97 15.31
CA GLN A 49 11.89 -60.82 16.48
C GLN A 49 10.64 -60.72 17.36
N ALA A 50 10.03 -61.87 17.64
CA ALA A 50 8.83 -62.00 18.48
C ALA A 50 9.22 -62.40 19.92
N PRO A 51 8.71 -61.72 20.95
CA PRO A 51 8.69 -62.22 22.33
C PRO A 51 7.34 -62.88 22.70
N PRO A 52 7.27 -63.66 23.81
CA PRO A 52 6.24 -64.68 24.04
C PRO A 52 4.85 -64.11 24.36
N GLN A 53 3.82 -64.85 23.95
CA GLN A 53 2.41 -64.56 24.22
C GLN A 53 2.08 -64.70 25.72
N GLN A 54 1.63 -63.61 26.35
CA GLN A 54 0.87 -63.65 27.60
C GLN A 54 -0.64 -63.64 27.29
N PRO A 55 -1.50 -64.32 28.07
CA PRO A 55 -2.93 -64.36 27.84
C PRO A 55 -3.56 -62.97 27.94
N PRO A 56 -4.60 -62.64 27.14
CA PRO A 56 -5.18 -61.30 27.11
C PRO A 56 -5.92 -61.01 28.42
N LEU A 57 -5.41 -60.06 29.19
CA LEU A 57 -6.19 -59.40 30.22
C LEU A 57 -7.31 -58.62 29.53
N VAL A 58 -8.56 -58.99 29.82
CA VAL A 58 -9.75 -58.26 29.40
C VAL A 58 -9.71 -56.89 30.07
N GLN A 59 -9.20 -55.88 29.36
CA GLN A 59 -9.30 -54.50 29.80
C GLN A 59 -10.77 -54.09 29.65
N GLN A 60 -11.47 -53.89 30.77
CA GLN A 60 -12.76 -53.22 30.75
C GLN A 60 -12.55 -51.79 30.22
N PRO A 61 -13.41 -51.28 29.32
CA PRO A 61 -13.26 -49.92 28.85
C PRO A 61 -13.49 -48.96 30.02
N THR A 62 -12.44 -48.28 30.45
CA THR A 62 -12.55 -47.15 31.36
C THR A 62 -13.25 -46.04 30.59
N PHE A 63 -14.55 -45.85 30.83
CA PHE A 63 -15.29 -44.70 30.32
C PHE A 63 -14.78 -43.44 31.02
N MET A 64 -13.80 -42.77 30.41
CA MET A 64 -13.47 -41.39 30.74
C MET A 64 -14.69 -40.52 30.39
N TYR A 65 -15.38 -40.02 31.42
CA TYR A 65 -16.45 -39.03 31.24
C TYR A 65 -15.81 -37.68 30.90
N GLU A 66 -15.57 -37.42 29.61
CA GLU A 66 -15.28 -36.07 29.16
C GLU A 66 -16.58 -35.25 29.23
N PRO A 67 -16.57 -34.04 29.81
CA PRO A 67 -17.76 -33.20 29.85
C PRO A 67 -18.15 -32.78 28.42
N ASN A 68 -19.15 -33.44 27.86
CA ASN A 68 -19.74 -33.10 26.57
C ASN A 68 -20.54 -31.80 26.70
N VAL A 69 -19.92 -30.70 26.26
CA VAL A 69 -20.53 -29.38 26.14
C VAL A 69 -21.87 -29.50 25.42
N THR A 70 -22.94 -29.02 26.03
CA THR A 70 -24.28 -29.12 25.43
C THR A 70 -24.34 -28.25 24.17
N SER A 71 -25.03 -28.70 23.11
CA SER A 71 -25.16 -27.95 21.85
C SER A 71 -25.65 -26.50 22.05
N VAL A 72 -26.46 -26.25 23.08
CA VAL A 72 -26.93 -24.92 23.49
C VAL A 72 -25.79 -24.03 24.00
N GLN A 73 -24.87 -24.58 24.80
CA GLN A 73 -23.72 -23.83 25.33
C GLN A 73 -22.78 -23.45 24.19
N LEU A 74 -22.52 -24.37 23.26
CA LEU A 74 -21.71 -24.09 22.07
C LEU A 74 -22.34 -22.98 21.22
N ARG A 75 -23.66 -22.99 21.04
CA ARG A 75 -24.38 -21.93 20.31
C ARG A 75 -24.23 -20.57 21.01
N GLN A 76 -24.34 -20.53 22.33
CA GLN A 76 -24.22 -19.28 23.09
C GLN A 76 -22.82 -18.69 23.00
N VAL A 77 -21.78 -19.52 23.07
CA VAL A 77 -20.38 -19.09 22.89
C VAL A 77 -20.17 -18.54 21.47
N ASN A 78 -20.63 -19.24 20.44
CA ASN A 78 -20.55 -18.76 19.06
C ASN A 78 -21.26 -17.41 18.87
N ILE A 79 -22.46 -17.24 19.42
CA ILE A 79 -23.19 -15.96 19.35
C ILE A 79 -22.40 -14.84 20.05
N ALA A 80 -21.79 -15.14 21.20
CA ALA A 80 -20.98 -14.17 21.92
C ALA A 80 -19.70 -13.78 21.15
N GLU A 81 -19.06 -14.75 20.49
CA GLU A 81 -17.89 -14.52 19.63
C GLU A 81 -18.24 -13.69 18.39
N LEU A 82 -19.33 -14.04 17.69
CA LEU A 82 -19.83 -13.26 16.54
C LEU A 82 -20.09 -11.80 16.95
N LYS A 83 -20.77 -11.57 18.08
CA LYS A 83 -21.02 -10.21 18.60
C LYS A 83 -19.73 -9.44 18.92
N LYS A 84 -18.68 -10.12 19.41
CA LYS A 84 -17.37 -9.48 19.64
C LYS A 84 -16.72 -9.10 18.31
N ASN A 85 -16.82 -9.97 17.31
CA ASN A 85 -16.29 -9.75 15.97
C ASN A 85 -17.01 -8.56 15.30
N ASP A 86 -18.33 -8.53 15.35
CA ASP A 86 -19.14 -7.43 14.81
C ASP A 86 -18.72 -6.08 15.43
N ARG A 87 -18.63 -6.01 16.76
CA ARG A 87 -18.17 -4.79 17.47
C ARG A 87 -16.75 -4.40 17.08
N TYR A 88 -15.85 -5.37 16.91
CA TYR A 88 -14.48 -5.12 16.49
C TYR A 88 -14.43 -4.46 15.11
N TRP A 89 -15.14 -5.04 14.14
CA TRP A 89 -15.16 -4.51 12.77
C TRP A 89 -15.91 -3.20 12.66
N GLU A 90 -17.02 -3.02 13.38
CA GLU A 90 -17.73 -1.74 13.45
C GLU A 90 -16.81 -0.62 13.97
N ASN A 91 -16.11 -0.86 15.07
CA ASN A 91 -15.18 0.12 15.64
C ASN A 91 -14.01 0.39 14.70
N ARG A 92 -13.45 -0.65 14.08
CA ARG A 92 -12.36 -0.51 13.12
C ARG A 92 -12.80 0.31 11.91
N LEU A 93 -13.98 0.05 11.36
CA LEU A 93 -14.51 0.76 10.20
C LEU A 93 -14.80 2.23 10.54
N LYS A 94 -15.38 2.49 11.72
CA LYS A 94 -15.58 3.86 12.22
C LYS A 94 -14.25 4.61 12.36
N CYS A 95 -13.25 3.98 12.95
CA CYS A 95 -11.92 4.59 13.11
C CYS A 95 -11.28 4.89 11.74
N GLN A 96 -11.37 3.94 10.80
CA GLN A 96 -10.85 4.12 9.44
C GLN A 96 -11.57 5.25 8.71
N GLN A 97 -12.90 5.30 8.78
CA GLN A 97 -13.70 6.36 8.17
C GLN A 97 -13.36 7.73 8.77
N ALA A 98 -13.25 7.83 10.10
CA ALA A 98 -12.86 9.07 10.78
C ALA A 98 -11.46 9.53 10.38
N ASN A 99 -10.51 8.60 10.20
CA ASN A 99 -9.17 8.93 9.74
C ASN A 99 -9.16 9.45 8.29
N HIS A 100 -9.88 8.79 7.38
CA HIS A 100 -10.02 9.28 6.01
C HIS A 100 -10.70 10.65 5.94
N GLN A 101 -11.73 10.86 6.76
CA GLN A 101 -12.39 12.16 6.85
C GLN A 101 -11.41 13.24 7.30
N LYS A 102 -10.61 12.98 8.34
CA LYS A 102 -9.59 13.93 8.82
C LYS A 102 -8.54 14.25 7.75
N ILE A 103 -8.11 13.25 6.98
CA ILE A 103 -7.15 13.46 5.87
C ILE A 103 -7.78 14.34 4.80
N ASN A 104 -9.04 14.08 4.42
CA ASN A 104 -9.75 14.88 3.44
C ASN A 104 -9.94 16.33 3.89
N GLU A 105 -10.30 16.54 5.15
CA GLU A 105 -10.45 17.90 5.73
C GLU A 105 -9.14 18.69 5.65
N ILE A 106 -8.01 18.07 5.98
CA ILE A 106 -6.68 18.70 5.88
C ILE A 106 -6.34 19.00 4.41
N MET A 107 -6.59 18.03 3.52
CA MET A 107 -6.30 18.17 2.09
C MET A 107 -7.11 19.31 1.47
N GLU A 108 -8.41 19.39 1.77
CA GLU A 108 -9.28 20.47 1.29
C GLU A 108 -8.85 21.83 1.85
N ALA A 109 -8.46 21.90 3.12
CA ALA A 109 -7.96 23.14 3.73
C ALA A 109 -6.66 23.63 3.08
N GLU A 110 -5.67 22.74 2.89
CA GLU A 110 -4.40 23.09 2.23
C GLU A 110 -4.61 23.43 0.74
N TYR A 111 -5.52 22.72 0.06
CA TYR A 111 -5.88 23.04 -1.31
C TYR A 111 -6.48 24.45 -1.41
N LYS A 112 -7.46 24.76 -0.56
CA LYS A 112 -8.10 26.08 -0.54
C LYS A 112 -7.08 27.18 -0.24
N LYS A 113 -6.20 26.95 0.74
CA LYS A 113 -5.12 27.88 1.08
C LYS A 113 -4.17 28.10 -0.11
N ALA A 114 -3.76 27.03 -0.81
CA ALA A 114 -2.91 27.15 -1.99
C ALA A 114 -3.62 27.91 -3.13
N VAL A 115 -4.92 27.70 -3.33
CA VAL A 115 -5.72 28.47 -4.28
C VAL A 115 -5.76 29.95 -3.88
N GLU A 116 -6.01 30.27 -2.61
CA GLU A 116 -6.00 31.65 -2.11
C GLU A 116 -4.62 32.33 -2.28
N GLU A 117 -3.51 31.60 -2.06
CA GLU A 117 -2.15 32.09 -2.31
C GLU A 117 -1.86 32.30 -3.82
N MET A 118 -2.36 31.41 -4.68
CA MET A 118 -2.24 31.52 -6.14
C MET A 118 -3.15 32.60 -6.72
N GLU A 119 -4.29 32.85 -6.10
CA GLU A 119 -5.17 33.99 -6.31
C GLU A 119 -4.54 35.25 -5.72
N VAL A 120 -3.29 35.53 -6.12
CA VAL A 120 -2.60 36.78 -5.89
C VAL A 120 -3.60 37.92 -6.14
N PRO A 121 -3.94 38.73 -5.11
CA PRO A 121 -4.96 39.75 -5.22
C PRO A 121 -4.68 40.60 -6.45
N ALA A 122 -5.72 41.00 -7.18
CA ALA A 122 -5.59 41.88 -8.34
C ALA A 122 -4.76 43.17 -8.04
N ALA A 123 -4.61 43.53 -6.75
CA ALA A 123 -3.70 44.56 -6.26
C ALA A 123 -2.20 44.19 -6.25
N SER A 124 -1.79 42.94 -6.03
CA SER A 124 -0.39 42.50 -6.18
C SER A 124 -0.03 42.22 -7.66
N ARG A 125 -1.06 41.97 -8.48
CA ARG A 125 -0.98 42.18 -9.94
C ARG A 125 -0.76 43.66 -10.33
N THR A 126 -0.59 44.63 -9.44
CA THR A 126 -0.22 46.00 -9.88
C THR A 126 1.20 46.09 -10.45
N SER A 127 2.07 45.08 -10.23
CA SER A 127 3.28 44.90 -11.06
C SER A 127 2.96 44.47 -12.51
N SER A 128 1.76 43.94 -12.76
CA SER A 128 1.24 43.57 -14.09
C SER A 128 0.60 44.73 -14.87
N LYS A 129 0.59 45.96 -14.32
CA LYS A 129 0.36 47.17 -15.13
C LYS A 129 1.59 47.57 -15.95
N ALA A 130 2.77 47.05 -15.61
CA ALA A 130 3.94 47.18 -16.46
C ALA A 130 3.76 46.25 -17.65
N LEU A 131 3.86 46.79 -18.87
CA LEU A 131 3.86 45.98 -20.08
C LEU A 131 4.90 44.86 -19.93
N PRO A 132 4.61 43.65 -20.45
CA PRO A 132 5.56 42.55 -20.35
C PRO A 132 6.92 43.00 -20.90
N PRO A 133 8.04 42.62 -20.27
CA PRO A 133 9.35 43.09 -20.69
C PRO A 133 9.60 42.75 -22.17
N CYS A 134 10.45 43.55 -22.83
CA CYS A 134 10.93 43.25 -24.19
C CYS A 134 9.84 43.32 -25.29
N GLN A 135 8.83 44.19 -25.15
CA GLN A 135 7.80 44.36 -26.21
C GLN A 135 8.38 44.82 -27.55
N ASP A 136 9.37 45.70 -27.54
CA ASP A 136 9.90 46.27 -28.78
C ASP A 136 10.74 45.25 -29.57
N SER A 137 11.57 44.46 -28.87
CA SER A 137 12.29 43.36 -29.49
C SER A 137 11.36 42.22 -29.93
N LYS A 138 10.26 41.95 -29.20
CA LYS A 138 9.19 41.04 -29.67
C LYS A 138 8.61 41.51 -31.00
N LYS A 139 8.24 42.79 -31.11
CA LYS A 139 7.71 43.35 -32.37
C LYS A 139 8.72 43.26 -33.49
N ALA A 140 10.01 43.50 -33.21
CA ALA A 140 11.08 43.37 -34.20
C ALA A 140 11.25 41.93 -34.71
N VAL A 141 11.19 40.93 -33.83
CA VAL A 141 11.24 39.51 -34.22
C VAL A 141 10.05 39.15 -35.12
N MET A 142 8.83 39.53 -34.71
CA MET A 142 7.63 39.27 -35.50
C MET A 142 7.71 39.93 -36.88
N LYS A 143 8.14 41.19 -36.93
CA LYS A 143 8.32 41.93 -38.18
C LYS A 143 9.33 41.24 -39.11
N CYS A 144 10.47 40.78 -38.58
CA CYS A 144 11.48 40.13 -39.40
C CYS A 144 10.97 38.84 -40.05
N TYR A 145 10.22 38.02 -39.31
CA TYR A 145 9.64 36.79 -39.86
C TYR A 145 8.54 37.06 -40.89
N ILE A 146 7.76 38.13 -40.71
CA ILE A 146 6.76 38.56 -41.70
C ILE A 146 7.44 39.02 -43.00
N GLU A 147 8.58 39.72 -42.90
CA GLU A 147 9.35 40.20 -44.06
C GLU A 147 10.16 39.08 -44.75
N ASN A 148 10.51 38.02 -44.03
CA ASN A 148 11.36 36.91 -44.52
C ASN A 148 10.71 35.53 -44.28
N PRO A 149 9.54 35.23 -44.87
CA PRO A 149 8.77 34.02 -44.56
C PRO A 149 9.47 32.71 -44.97
N HIS A 150 10.28 32.74 -46.03
CA HIS A 150 11.01 31.56 -46.53
C HIS A 150 12.48 31.52 -46.09
N GLU A 151 12.97 32.54 -45.39
CA GLU A 151 14.37 32.68 -45.01
C GLU A 151 14.53 33.09 -43.53
N PRO A 152 14.05 32.26 -42.58
CA PRO A 152 14.03 32.60 -41.14
C PRO A 152 15.43 32.84 -40.54
N MET A 153 16.48 32.29 -41.17
CA MET A 153 17.87 32.46 -40.74
C MET A 153 18.34 33.92 -40.78
N LYS A 154 17.73 34.77 -41.63
CA LYS A 154 18.01 36.23 -41.64
C LYS A 154 17.61 36.92 -40.34
N CYS A 155 16.68 36.34 -39.59
CA CYS A 155 16.16 36.88 -38.33
C CYS A 155 16.95 36.46 -37.08
N ALA A 156 17.99 35.63 -37.23
CA ALA A 156 18.75 35.07 -36.10
C ALA A 156 19.28 36.15 -35.14
N LYS A 157 19.82 37.26 -35.67
CA LYS A 157 20.33 38.37 -34.84
C LYS A 157 19.23 39.09 -34.07
N VAL A 158 18.05 39.24 -34.67
CA VAL A 158 16.89 39.89 -34.04
C VAL A 158 16.33 39.02 -32.92
N VAL A 159 16.27 37.71 -33.13
CA VAL A 159 15.86 36.73 -32.12
C VAL A 159 16.85 36.69 -30.96
N GLN A 160 18.16 36.73 -31.23
CA GLN A 160 19.18 36.80 -30.17
C GLN A 160 19.03 38.05 -29.31
N ALA A 161 18.76 39.21 -29.91
CA ALA A 161 18.53 40.45 -29.16
C ALA A 161 17.27 40.37 -28.26
N PHE A 162 16.20 39.74 -28.76
CA PHE A 162 15.01 39.46 -27.94
C PHE A 162 15.35 38.54 -26.76
N GLN A 163 16.06 37.44 -27.03
CA GLN A 163 16.48 36.47 -26.02
C GLN A 163 17.32 37.12 -24.92
N GLN A 164 18.33 37.91 -25.29
CA GLN A 164 19.17 38.65 -24.34
C GLN A 164 18.36 39.60 -23.45
N CYS A 165 17.36 40.29 -24.02
CA CYS A 165 16.48 41.16 -23.25
C CYS A 165 15.69 40.38 -22.20
N VAL A 166 15.10 39.23 -22.60
CA VAL A 166 14.32 38.38 -21.70
C VAL A 166 15.21 37.81 -20.60
N ASP A 167 16.39 37.29 -20.95
CA ASP A 167 17.32 36.69 -20.01
C ASP A 167 17.85 37.72 -19.01
N THR A 168 18.20 38.91 -19.46
CA THR A 168 18.65 40.00 -18.57
C THR A 168 17.56 40.39 -17.57
N LYS A 169 16.31 40.50 -18.03
CA LYS A 169 15.19 40.84 -17.15
C LYS A 169 14.87 39.70 -16.18
N ARG A 170 14.90 38.45 -16.63
CA ARG A 170 14.76 37.27 -15.76
C ARG A 170 15.86 37.24 -14.69
N ALA A 171 17.13 37.44 -15.08
CA ALA A 171 18.26 37.50 -14.16
C ALA A 171 18.10 38.62 -13.12
N SER A 172 17.65 39.83 -13.53
CA SER A 172 17.41 40.94 -12.61
C SER A 172 16.31 40.65 -11.58
N LEU A 173 15.25 39.93 -11.97
CA LEU A 173 14.16 39.57 -11.05
C LEU A 173 14.61 38.51 -10.04
N ILE A 174 15.50 37.60 -10.43
CA ILE A 174 16.07 36.59 -9.54
C ILE A 174 17.07 37.25 -8.58
N ALA A 175 17.94 38.14 -9.08
CA ALA A 175 18.91 38.85 -8.25
C ALA A 175 18.26 39.75 -7.20
N ASN A 176 17.11 40.37 -7.51
CA ASN A 176 16.38 41.23 -6.57
C ASN A 176 15.52 40.47 -5.54
N ARG A 177 15.48 39.13 -5.60
CA ARG A 177 14.72 38.27 -4.67
C ARG A 177 15.57 37.62 -3.58
N GLY A 178 16.90 37.63 -3.72
CA GLY A 178 17.86 37.18 -2.70
C GLY A 178 18.32 38.36 -1.85
#